data_AF-A0A3D9YYR2-F1
#
_entry.id   AF-A0A3D9YYR2-F1
#
_cell.length_a   1.000
_cell.length_b   1.000
_cell.length_c   1.000
_cell.angle_alpha   90.00
_cell.angle_beta   90.00
_cell.angle_gamma   90.00
#
_symmetry.space_group_name_H-M   'P 1'
#
loop_
_entity.id
_entity.type
_entity.pdbx_description
1 polymer ?
#
loop_
_entity_poly.entity_id
_entity_poly.type
_entity_poly.pdbx_seq_one_letter_code
_entity_poly.pdbx_strand_id
1 'polypeptide(L)'
;MQRLMHSATGLFLLVAVTCAGATASLAASAYEVTVVTPGGNATPVIYRLNVATGEVSYTYGVNFSGTKDPQPVPQGVYRLYSAAGADGKGNYWLYRLETQSGRLWVLGAGVWNEIAPAK
;
A
#
# COMPACT_ATOMS: atom_id res chain seq x y z
N MET A 1 27.87 -48.51 -47.29
CA MET A 1 28.47 -47.27 -47.81
C MET A 1 27.40 -46.18 -47.81
N GLN A 2 27.76 -44.97 -47.35
CA GLN A 2 26.92 -43.79 -47.11
C GLN A 2 26.12 -43.27 -48.31
N ARG A 3 24.92 -42.71 -48.03
CA ARG A 3 24.50 -41.29 -48.25
C ARG A 3 22.97 -41.20 -48.01
N LEU A 4 22.45 -40.50 -47.00
CA LEU A 4 22.34 -39.04 -46.74
C LEU A 4 20.93 -38.49 -47.08
N MET A 5 20.24 -38.03 -46.03
CA MET A 5 19.30 -36.89 -45.93
C MET A 5 17.94 -36.91 -46.64
N HIS A 6 16.88 -36.58 -45.86
CA HIS A 6 15.86 -35.50 -46.01
C HIS A 6 14.90 -35.65 -44.79
N SER A 7 15.02 -34.87 -43.71
CA SER A 7 14.39 -33.55 -43.46
C SER A 7 12.86 -33.52 -43.48
N ALA A 8 12.24 -33.39 -42.29
CA ALA A 8 10.96 -32.74 -41.98
C ALA A 8 10.67 -32.96 -40.48
N THR A 9 11.08 -32.06 -39.58
CA THR A 9 10.35 -30.84 -39.16
C THR A 9 8.89 -31.13 -38.77
N GLY A 10 8.62 -31.11 -37.47
CA GLY A 10 7.26 -31.24 -36.94
C GLY A 10 7.21 -30.96 -35.44
N LEU A 11 7.71 -29.81 -34.99
CA LEU A 11 7.49 -29.32 -33.63
C LEU A 11 6.06 -28.76 -33.54
N PHE A 12 5.13 -29.54 -33.01
CA PHE A 12 3.77 -29.09 -32.71
C PHE A 12 3.80 -28.32 -31.37
N LEU A 13 3.87 -26.99 -31.44
CA LEU A 13 3.78 -26.12 -30.27
C LEU A 13 2.29 -25.90 -29.95
N LEU A 14 1.78 -26.60 -28.93
CA LEU A 14 0.44 -26.38 -28.41
C LEU A 14 0.46 -25.11 -27.54
N VAL A 15 -0.01 -23.98 -28.08
CA VAL A 15 -0.22 -22.76 -27.28
C VAL A 15 -1.52 -22.94 -26.50
N ALA A 16 -1.41 -23.33 -25.22
CA ALA A 16 -2.53 -23.25 -24.30
C ALA A 16 -2.81 -21.77 -24.00
N VAL A 17 -3.86 -21.22 -24.63
CA VAL A 17 -4.44 -19.94 -24.24
C VAL A 17 -5.08 -20.14 -22.87
N THR A 18 -4.35 -19.81 -21.80
CA THR A 18 -4.96 -19.66 -20.49
C THR A 18 -5.77 -18.38 -20.52
N CYS A 19 -7.10 -18.51 -20.48
CA CYS A 19 -7.98 -17.43 -20.10
C CYS A 19 -7.68 -17.07 -18.65
N ALA A 20 -6.66 -16.23 -18.44
CA ALA A 20 -6.54 -15.47 -17.20
C ALA A 20 -7.73 -14.53 -17.18
N GLY A 21 -8.82 -14.98 -16.56
CA GLY A 21 -9.95 -14.15 -16.21
C GLY A 21 -9.42 -13.02 -15.33
N ALA A 22 -9.09 -11.90 -15.96
CA ALA A 22 -8.93 -10.64 -15.29
C ALA A 22 -10.33 -10.25 -14.81
N THR A 23 -10.74 -10.78 -13.65
CA THR A 23 -11.68 -10.06 -12.81
C THR A 23 -10.96 -8.77 -12.47
N ALA A 24 -11.21 -7.74 -13.27
CA ALA A 24 -10.87 -6.38 -12.94
C ALA A 24 -11.56 -6.11 -11.61
N SER A 25 -10.79 -6.20 -10.53
CA SER A 25 -11.22 -5.73 -9.23
C SER A 25 -11.64 -4.28 -9.43
N LEU A 26 -12.90 -3.96 -9.10
CA LEU A 26 -13.37 -2.59 -9.01
C LEU A 26 -12.31 -1.83 -8.22
N ALA A 27 -11.64 -0.88 -8.86
CA ALA A 27 -10.55 -0.14 -8.24
C ALA A 27 -11.11 0.57 -7.00
N ALA A 28 -10.93 -0.06 -5.82
CA ALA A 28 -10.99 0.64 -4.56
C ALA A 28 -10.12 1.88 -4.73
N SER A 29 -10.66 3.06 -4.40
CA SER A 29 -9.95 4.34 -4.56
C SER A 29 -8.49 4.13 -4.26
N ALA A 30 -7.61 4.34 -5.26
CA ALA A 30 -6.19 4.01 -5.14
C ALA A 30 -5.57 4.66 -3.89
N TYR A 31 -6.21 5.73 -3.40
CA TYR A 31 -5.84 6.41 -2.18
C TYR A 31 -6.97 6.55 -1.17
N GLU A 32 -6.62 6.45 0.10
CA GLU A 32 -7.40 6.93 1.25
C GLU A 32 -6.82 8.24 1.78
N VAL A 33 -7.69 9.12 2.26
CA VAL A 33 -7.30 10.42 2.81
C VAL A 33 -7.86 10.55 4.22
N THR A 34 -7.04 11.02 5.16
CA THR A 34 -7.53 11.50 6.46
C THR A 34 -6.98 12.88 6.72
N VAL A 35 -7.81 13.72 7.32
CA VAL A 35 -7.46 15.09 7.70
C VAL A 35 -7.39 15.13 9.21
N VAL A 36 -6.26 15.58 9.72
CA VAL A 36 -6.02 15.75 11.14
C VAL A 36 -5.87 17.24 11.41
N THR A 37 -6.58 17.73 12.43
CA THR A 37 -6.39 19.10 12.91
C THR A 37 -5.69 19.01 14.26
N PRO A 38 -4.38 19.25 14.34
CA PRO A 38 -3.68 19.32 15.62
C PRO A 38 -4.28 20.44 16.47
N GLY A 39 -4.14 20.33 17.78
CA GLY A 39 -4.72 21.29 18.72
C GLY A 39 -4.11 22.69 18.61
N GLY A 40 -4.85 23.69 19.07
CA GLY A 40 -4.50 25.10 18.90
C GLY A 40 -4.77 25.58 17.47
N ASN A 41 -4.33 26.80 17.14
CA ASN A 41 -4.46 27.36 15.79
C ASN A 41 -3.49 26.71 14.78
N ALA A 42 -3.24 25.41 14.90
CA ALA A 42 -2.31 24.68 14.05
C ALA A 42 -2.92 24.40 12.67
N THR A 43 -2.07 24.42 11.64
CA THR A 43 -2.47 24.06 10.28
C THR A 43 -2.89 22.59 10.22
N PRO A 44 -4.05 22.27 9.63
CA PRO A 44 -4.44 20.88 9.40
C PRO A 44 -3.42 20.12 8.56
N VAL A 45 -3.25 18.84 8.89
CA VAL A 45 -2.39 17.91 8.14
C VAL A 45 -3.29 16.96 7.36
N ILE A 46 -3.05 16.86 6.06
CA ILE A 46 -3.73 15.90 5.19
C ILE A 46 -2.79 14.75 4.98
N TYR A 47 -3.19 13.55 5.40
CA TYR A 47 -2.49 12.31 5.10
C TYR A 47 -3.19 11.57 3.97
N ARG A 48 -2.39 11.00 3.09
CA ARG A 48 -2.85 10.21 1.94
C ARG A 48 -2.10 8.89 1.91
N LEU A 49 -2.85 7.80 1.99
CA LEU A 49 -2.37 6.42 1.90
C LEU A 49 -2.63 5.87 0.50
N ASN A 50 -1.64 5.25 -0.14
CA ASN A 50 -1.89 4.37 -1.28
C ASN A 50 -2.38 3.00 -0.75
N VAL A 51 -3.60 2.62 -1.11
CA VAL A 51 -4.27 1.41 -0.57
C VAL A 51 -3.55 0.13 -0.99
N ALA A 52 -2.90 0.13 -2.16
CA ALA A 52 -2.24 -1.05 -2.72
C ALA A 52 -0.77 -1.21 -2.29
N THR A 53 -0.06 -0.10 -2.03
CA THR A 53 1.36 -0.13 -1.66
C THR A 53 1.60 0.09 -0.17
N GLY A 54 0.62 0.63 0.56
CA GLY A 54 0.77 1.00 1.96
C GLY A 54 1.59 2.27 2.18
N GLU A 55 2.07 2.91 1.11
CA GLU A 55 2.85 4.15 1.19
C GLU A 55 1.98 5.30 1.68
N VAL A 56 2.49 6.06 2.63
CA VAL A 56 1.81 7.25 3.16
C VAL A 56 2.59 8.51 2.82
N SER A 57 1.84 9.53 2.42
CA SER A 57 2.33 10.88 2.19
C SER A 57 1.48 11.86 2.98
N TYR A 58 2.03 13.03 3.30
CA TYR A 58 1.32 14.06 4.04
C TYR A 58 1.58 15.45 3.48
N THR A 59 0.68 16.39 3.72
CA THR A 59 0.87 17.81 3.43
C THR A 59 0.20 18.69 4.47
N TYR A 60 0.77 19.87 4.69
CA TYR A 60 0.14 20.99 5.40
C TYR A 60 -0.48 22.01 4.43
N GLY A 61 -0.57 21.66 3.13
CA GLY A 61 -1.04 22.56 2.07
C GLY A 61 -0.69 22.06 0.67
N VAL A 62 0.31 22.71 0.04
CA VAL A 62 0.52 22.64 -1.42
C VAL A 62 1.20 21.36 -1.93
N ASN A 63 2.21 20.85 -1.22
CA ASN A 63 3.02 19.72 -1.69
C ASN A 63 2.99 18.54 -0.71
N PHE A 64 2.88 17.33 -1.24
CA PHE A 64 2.99 16.12 -0.44
C PHE A 64 4.45 15.74 -0.19
N SER A 65 4.75 15.39 1.06
CA SER A 65 6.01 14.80 1.50
C SER A 65 5.77 13.34 1.89
N GLY A 66 6.75 12.46 1.66
CA GLY A 66 6.67 11.06 2.08
C GLY A 66 6.86 10.90 3.59
N THR A 67 6.22 9.89 4.19
CA THR A 67 6.64 9.36 5.49
C THR A 67 7.79 8.36 5.32
N LYS A 68 8.47 8.01 6.42
CA LYS A 68 9.53 7.01 6.40
C LYS A 68 9.02 5.64 6.86
N ASP A 69 9.27 4.64 6.05
CA ASP A 69 9.14 3.23 6.41
C ASP A 69 10.55 2.67 6.69
N PRO A 70 10.86 2.21 7.93
CA PRO A 70 12.18 1.71 8.27
C PRO A 70 12.50 0.36 7.63
N GLN A 71 11.47 -0.36 7.18
CA GLN A 71 11.54 -1.64 6.49
C GLN A 71 10.60 -1.61 5.28
N PRO A 72 10.83 -2.46 4.26
CA PRO A 72 9.91 -2.57 3.14
C PRO A 72 8.49 -2.88 3.60
N VAL A 73 7.52 -2.15 3.06
CA VAL A 73 6.10 -2.38 3.33
C VAL A 73 5.67 -3.67 2.63
N PRO A 74 5.10 -4.66 3.33
CA PRO A 74 4.64 -5.90 2.70
C PRO A 74 3.57 -5.63 1.63
N GLN A 75 3.39 -6.56 0.69
CA GLN A 75 2.23 -6.48 -0.20
C GLN A 75 0.95 -6.73 0.60
N GLY A 76 -0.09 -5.93 0.38
CA GLY A 76 -1.37 -6.10 1.07
C GLY A 76 -2.40 -5.04 0.70
N VAL A 77 -3.52 -5.03 1.42
CA VAL A 77 -4.56 -4.00 1.28
C VAL A 77 -4.60 -3.17 2.54
N TYR A 78 -4.36 -1.88 2.39
CA TYR A 78 -4.10 -0.99 3.52
C TYR A 78 -5.26 -0.06 3.84
N ARG A 79 -5.41 0.28 5.12
CA ARG A 79 -6.35 1.29 5.64
C ARG A 79 -5.63 2.30 6.52
N LEU A 80 -6.07 3.55 6.47
CA LEU A 80 -5.55 4.63 7.29
C LEU A 80 -6.58 5.06 8.33
N TYR A 81 -6.16 5.10 9.60
CA TYR A 81 -7.01 5.55 10.71
C TYR A 81 -6.33 6.68 11.46
N SER A 82 -7.11 7.63 11.94
CA SER A 82 -6.68 8.64 12.90
C SER A 82 -7.49 8.52 14.19
N ALA A 83 -6.86 8.82 15.32
CA ALA A 83 -7.50 8.90 16.62
C ALA A 83 -7.07 10.20 17.30
N ALA A 84 -8.03 10.93 17.87
CA ALA A 84 -7.73 12.12 18.64
C ALA A 84 -7.24 11.77 20.06
N GLY A 85 -6.32 12.59 20.57
CA GLY A 85 -5.93 12.68 21.96
C GLY A 85 -7.13 12.84 22.89
N ALA A 86 -7.22 11.99 23.91
CA ALA A 86 -8.25 12.13 24.94
C ALA A 86 -8.05 13.39 25.82
N ASP A 87 -6.88 14.03 25.74
CA ASP A 87 -6.51 15.19 26.57
C ASP A 87 -7.04 16.53 26.06
N GLY A 88 -7.70 16.54 24.89
CA GLY A 88 -8.22 17.77 24.27
C GLY A 88 -7.13 18.76 23.85
N LYS A 89 -5.84 18.38 23.91
CA LYS A 89 -4.70 19.21 23.49
C LYS A 89 -4.40 19.07 22.00
N GLY A 90 -5.27 18.35 21.29
CA GLY A 90 -5.16 18.01 19.88
C GLY A 90 -3.87 17.28 19.53
N ASN A 91 -3.40 16.46 20.47
CA ASN A 91 -2.61 15.29 20.14
C ASN A 91 -3.44 14.36 19.25
N TYR A 92 -2.76 13.57 18.43
CA TYR A 92 -3.41 12.55 17.60
C TYR A 92 -2.47 11.38 17.37
N TRP A 93 -3.06 10.25 17.01
CA TRP A 93 -2.34 9.09 16.49
C TRP A 93 -2.82 8.79 15.10
N LEU A 94 -1.90 8.30 14.28
CA LEU A 94 -2.18 7.82 12.93
C LEU A 94 -1.76 6.37 12.84
N TYR A 95 -2.66 5.53 12.36
CA TYR A 95 -2.45 4.10 12.23
C TYR A 95 -2.60 3.67 10.79
N ARG A 96 -1.71 2.77 10.36
CA ARG A 96 -1.83 2.04 9.10
C ARG A 96 -2.12 0.58 9.42
N LEU A 97 -3.19 0.02 8.86
CA LEU A 97 -3.58 -1.38 9.02
C LEU A 97 -3.46 -2.09 7.69
N GLU A 98 -2.76 -3.23 7.64
CA GLU A 98 -2.84 -4.18 6.53
C GLU A 98 -3.96 -5.18 6.84
N THR A 99 -4.99 -5.20 6.00
CA THR A 99 -6.28 -5.84 6.31
C THR A 99 -6.27 -7.35 6.16
N GLN A 100 -5.34 -7.93 5.42
CA GLN A 100 -5.28 -9.38 5.17
C GLN A 100 -4.63 -10.13 6.34
N SER A 101 -3.50 -9.64 6.84
CA SER A 101 -2.73 -10.24 7.94
C SER A 101 -3.02 -9.60 9.30
N GLY A 102 -3.63 -8.40 9.32
CA GLY A 102 -3.90 -7.66 10.54
C GLY A 102 -2.68 -6.93 11.12
N ARG A 103 -1.57 -6.82 10.37
CA ARG A 103 -0.41 -6.02 10.79
C ARG A 103 -0.80 -4.56 10.99
N LEU A 104 -0.28 -3.96 12.05
CA LEU A 104 -0.62 -2.60 12.45
C LEU A 104 0.65 -1.79 12.68
N TRP A 105 0.69 -0.58 12.12
CA TRP A 105 1.74 0.40 12.37
C TRP A 105 1.17 1.69 12.95
N VAL A 106 1.98 2.39 13.73
CA VAL A 106 1.70 3.74 14.21
C VAL A 106 2.75 4.72 13.70
N LEU A 107 2.33 5.92 13.29
CA LEU A 107 3.23 6.99 12.87
C LEU A 107 3.76 7.74 14.10
N GLY A 108 5.07 7.84 14.23
CA GLY A 108 5.74 8.64 15.25
C GLY A 108 6.95 9.36 14.66
N ALA A 109 7.05 10.67 14.87
CA ALA A 109 8.14 11.51 14.34
C ALA A 109 8.40 11.31 12.83
N GLY A 110 7.33 11.09 12.04
CA GLY A 110 7.42 10.85 10.59
C GLY A 110 7.87 9.44 10.19
N VAL A 111 8.03 8.52 11.15
CA VAL A 111 8.46 7.13 10.93
C VAL A 111 7.34 6.15 11.34
N TRP A 112 7.07 5.17 10.50
CA TRP A 112 6.15 4.08 10.81
C TRP A 112 6.80 3.01 11.68
N ASN A 113 6.15 2.67 12.78
CA ASN A 113 6.60 1.64 13.71
C ASN A 113 5.55 0.54 13.78
N GLU A 114 5.94 -0.72 13.51
CA GLU A 114 5.05 -1.87 13.64
C GLU A 114 4.76 -2.12 15.12
N ILE A 115 3.47 -2.21 15.45
CA ILE A 115 3.00 -2.40 16.83
C ILE A 115 2.19 -3.69 17.00
N ALA A 116 1.77 -4.31 15.90
CA ALA A 116 1.20 -5.65 15.91
C ALA A 116 1.66 -6.41 14.66
N PRO A 117 2.27 -7.61 14.81
CA PRO A 117 2.65 -8.45 13.69
C PRO A 117 1.42 -9.10 13.03
N ALA A 118 1.66 -9.81 11.94
CA ALA A 118 0.65 -10.66 11.30
C ALA A 118 0.10 -11.68 12.31
N LYS A 119 -1.21 -11.90 12.26
CA LYS A 119 -1.89 -12.92 13.07
C LYS A 119 -1.73 -14.32 12.48
#